data_AF-A0A4P9X5C4-F1
#
_entry.id   AF-A0A4P9X5C4-F1
#
_cell.length_a   1.000
_cell.length_b   1.000
_cell.length_c   1.000
_cell.angle_alpha   90.00
_cell.angle_beta   90.00
_cell.angle_gamma   90.00
#
_symmetry.space_group_name_H-M   'P 1'
#
loop_
_entity.id
_entity.type
_entity.pdbx_description
1 polymer ?
#
loop_
_entity_poly.entity_id
_entity_poly.type
_entity_poly.pdbx_seq_one_letter_code
_entity_poly.pdbx_strand_id
1 'polypeptide(L)'
;MAADQQQQQQPVPLKVLALLSGGKDSCFNLMHCAALGHEIVALANLHPPDGAGDELDSWMYQTVGHDVIPLYAEALGKPLYRAPVTGRAVQSGMTYHAADADADADADAPPALGDEVEDLYRLIQTALAQHPSINAVSSGAIRSDYQRLRVENVCARLGLRSLGYLWMRDQAALLRAMIACDVDARLVKVAGMGLQPRHLGQSLAQMAPTLAALHTRYGTHVCGEGGEYETLTLDCPLFVRRIVLDATETVVTDADPMAPVAYLRTRAAHTEAKPPLAADAYASMNGTRGVVALHHITAPTPTPSANAGGDMSADAGAVSFDDECRAALNEVAARLQTARVPIAHVVFVLLALSDMKHFTEANACFRQTFAATNPPARACLGLPLPDGRRVAVSVYATRTTPQDFLHVQSTSFWAPANIGPYSQAV
;
A
#
# COMPACT_ATOMS: atom_id res chain seq x y z
N MET A 1 37.04 23.50 -7.65
CA MET A 1 35.99 23.20 -6.66
C MET A 1 34.67 23.69 -7.24
N ALA A 2 33.87 22.79 -7.80
CA ALA A 2 32.47 23.04 -8.11
C ALA A 2 31.73 21.82 -7.58
N ALA A 3 31.01 22.02 -6.47
CA ALA A 3 30.19 20.98 -5.86
C ALA A 3 28.92 20.87 -6.69
N ASP A 4 28.79 19.74 -7.39
CA ASP A 4 27.58 19.35 -8.10
C ASP A 4 26.51 19.04 -7.04
N GLN A 5 25.63 20.02 -6.79
CA GLN A 5 24.45 19.81 -5.97
C GLN A 5 23.50 18.93 -6.78
N GLN A 6 23.45 17.64 -6.43
CA GLN A 6 22.38 16.75 -6.88
C GLN A 6 21.04 17.32 -6.40
N GLN A 7 20.36 18.05 -7.29
CA GLN A 7 18.95 18.40 -7.13
C GLN A 7 18.18 17.08 -7.02
N GLN A 8 17.69 16.78 -5.82
CA GLN A 8 16.65 15.77 -5.64
C GLN A 8 15.47 16.20 -6.52
N GLN A 9 15.27 15.49 -7.63
CA GLN A 9 14.13 15.72 -8.52
C GLN A 9 12.87 15.54 -7.67
N GLN A 10 12.12 16.64 -7.47
CA GLN A 10 10.80 16.56 -6.87
C GLN A 10 9.94 15.60 -7.73
N PRO A 11 9.18 14.68 -7.13
CA PRO A 11 8.35 13.76 -7.88
C PRO A 11 7.40 14.55 -8.78
N VAL A 12 7.30 14.13 -10.04
CA VAL A 12 6.40 14.78 -11.01
C VAL A 12 4.97 14.73 -10.47
N PRO A 13 4.27 15.89 -10.35
CA PRO A 13 2.88 15.95 -9.90
C PRO A 13 1.99 15.02 -10.72
N LEU A 14 1.25 14.14 -10.04
CA LEU A 14 0.27 13.25 -10.66
C LEU A 14 -1.11 13.91 -10.71
N LYS A 15 -1.94 13.43 -11.62
CA LYS A 15 -3.34 13.82 -11.78
C LYS A 15 -4.22 12.68 -11.29
N VAL A 16 -4.86 12.90 -10.14
CA VAL A 16 -5.42 11.86 -9.29
C VAL A 16 -6.93 11.80 -9.41
N LEU A 17 -7.45 10.59 -9.63
CA LEU A 17 -8.83 10.22 -9.33
C LEU A 17 -8.91 9.73 -7.88
N ALA A 18 -9.71 10.38 -7.04
CA ALA A 18 -9.89 9.99 -5.65
C ALA A 18 -10.99 8.95 -5.50
N LEU A 19 -10.65 7.71 -5.11
CA LEU A 19 -11.67 6.75 -4.68
C LEU A 19 -12.09 7.09 -3.25
N LEU A 20 -13.35 7.50 -3.09
CA LEU A 20 -13.90 7.93 -1.81
C LEU A 20 -14.93 6.93 -1.30
N SER A 21 -14.77 6.54 -0.04
CA SER A 21 -15.79 5.85 0.74
C SER A 21 -16.61 6.81 1.61
N GLY A 22 -16.13 8.05 1.79
CA GLY A 22 -16.61 8.99 2.79
C GLY A 22 -15.95 8.83 4.16
N GLY A 23 -15.22 7.74 4.38
CA GLY A 23 -14.52 7.50 5.64
C GLY A 23 -13.20 8.28 5.78
N LYS A 24 -12.72 8.30 7.03
CA LYS A 24 -11.46 8.90 7.46
C LYS A 24 -10.27 8.50 6.58
N ASP A 25 -10.21 7.24 6.14
CA ASP A 25 -9.01 6.69 5.48
C ASP A 25 -8.88 7.20 4.05
N SER A 26 -10.00 7.19 3.30
CA SER A 26 -10.03 7.72 1.94
C SER A 26 -9.69 9.22 1.90
N CYS A 27 -10.23 10.00 2.85
CA CYS A 27 -9.92 11.43 2.96
C CYS A 27 -8.47 11.69 3.38
N PHE A 28 -7.94 10.93 4.34
CA PHE A 28 -6.57 11.13 4.83
C PHE A 28 -5.53 10.69 3.79
N ASN A 29 -5.78 9.63 3.03
CA ASN A 29 -4.93 9.26 1.89
C ASN A 29 -4.93 10.35 0.81
N LEU A 30 -6.08 10.98 0.57
CA LEU A 30 -6.19 12.10 -0.36
C LEU A 30 -5.43 13.34 0.14
N MET A 31 -5.43 13.61 1.44
CA MET A 31 -4.61 14.67 2.04
C MET A 31 -3.12 14.45 1.79
N HIS A 32 -2.65 13.20 1.85
CA HIS A 32 -1.28 12.87 1.46
C HIS A 32 -1.01 13.09 -0.02
N CYS A 33 -1.96 12.80 -0.92
CA CYS A 33 -1.82 13.12 -2.34
C CYS A 33 -1.56 14.63 -2.54
N ALA A 34 -2.36 15.48 -1.90
CA ALA A 34 -2.22 16.92 -1.99
C ALA A 34 -0.91 17.43 -1.35
N ALA A 35 -0.53 16.90 -0.19
CA ALA A 35 0.72 17.26 0.48
C ALA A 35 1.97 16.89 -0.34
N LEU A 36 1.89 15.84 -1.17
CA LEU A 36 2.92 15.45 -2.12
C LEU A 36 2.87 16.22 -3.45
N GLY A 37 2.02 17.24 -3.53
CA GLY A 37 1.89 18.13 -4.69
C GLY A 37 1.11 17.52 -5.85
N HIS A 38 0.36 16.43 -5.65
CA HIS A 38 -0.49 15.86 -6.69
C HIS A 38 -1.78 16.69 -6.87
N GLU A 39 -2.26 16.77 -8.11
CA GLU A 39 -3.50 17.46 -8.46
C GLU A 39 -4.67 16.48 -8.35
N ILE A 40 -5.63 16.78 -7.48
CA ILE A 40 -6.90 16.04 -7.40
C ILE A 40 -7.81 16.54 -8.52
N VAL A 41 -8.12 15.68 -9.49
CA VAL A 41 -8.89 16.05 -10.69
C VAL A 41 -10.37 15.76 -10.52
N ALA A 42 -10.70 14.58 -10.01
CA ALA A 42 -12.07 14.10 -9.88
C ALA A 42 -12.21 13.12 -8.70
N LEU A 43 -13.45 12.88 -8.29
CA LEU A 43 -13.84 11.95 -7.24
C LEU A 43 -14.60 10.79 -7.86
N ALA A 44 -14.45 9.58 -7.30
CA ALA A 44 -15.20 8.40 -7.69
C ALA A 44 -15.68 7.65 -6.46
N ASN A 45 -16.93 7.18 -6.49
CA ASN A 45 -17.54 6.40 -5.41
C ASN A 45 -18.45 5.32 -5.99
N LEU A 46 -18.28 4.08 -5.52
CA LEU A 46 -19.26 3.02 -5.72
C LEU A 46 -20.24 3.01 -4.54
N HIS A 47 -21.52 2.76 -4.81
CA HIS A 47 -22.59 2.81 -3.81
C HIS A 47 -23.54 1.61 -3.91
N PRO A 48 -24.31 1.31 -2.86
CA PRO A 48 -25.40 0.33 -2.94
C PRO A 48 -26.37 0.62 -4.10
N PRO A 49 -26.92 -0.41 -4.78
CA PRO A 49 -28.04 -0.22 -5.70
C PRO A 49 -29.25 0.43 -5.03
N ASP A 50 -30.03 1.18 -5.79
CA ASP A 50 -31.26 1.79 -5.30
C ASP A 50 -32.21 0.73 -4.71
N GLY A 51 -32.69 0.96 -3.49
CA GLY A 51 -33.61 0.05 -2.80
C GLY A 51 -32.95 -1.17 -2.12
N ALA A 52 -31.62 -1.31 -2.19
CA ALA A 52 -30.90 -2.39 -1.50
C ALA A 52 -30.76 -2.18 0.02
N GLY A 53 -31.16 -1.00 0.53
CA GLY A 53 -30.97 -0.59 1.92
C GLY A 53 -29.60 0.07 2.15
N ASP A 54 -29.38 0.53 3.38
CA ASP A 54 -28.17 1.29 3.74
C ASP A 54 -26.96 0.39 4.05
N GLU A 55 -27.20 -0.91 4.24
CA GLU A 55 -26.21 -1.90 4.66
C GLU A 55 -26.19 -3.07 3.68
N LEU A 56 -25.04 -3.26 3.03
CA LEU A 56 -24.72 -4.43 2.21
C LEU A 56 -23.48 -5.11 2.78
N ASP A 57 -23.45 -6.44 2.71
CA ASP A 57 -22.27 -7.26 3.03
C ASP A 57 -21.23 -7.19 1.88
N SER A 58 -20.66 -6.00 1.64
CA SER A 58 -19.50 -5.83 0.74
C SER A 58 -18.20 -5.79 1.55
N TRP A 59 -17.21 -6.55 1.08
CA TRP A 59 -15.87 -6.58 1.65
C TRP A 59 -15.00 -5.42 1.15
N MET A 60 -15.42 -4.79 0.05
CA MET A 60 -14.65 -3.77 -0.66
C MET A 60 -15.13 -2.34 -0.41
N TYR A 61 -16.43 -2.13 -0.18
CA TYR A 61 -17.02 -0.78 -0.14
C TYR A 61 -17.80 -0.49 1.13
N GLN A 62 -17.58 0.71 1.66
CA GLN A 62 -18.41 1.29 2.73
C GLN A 62 -19.80 1.59 2.17
N THR A 63 -20.84 1.13 2.85
CA THR A 63 -22.24 1.26 2.40
C THR A 63 -23.01 2.26 3.28
N VAL A 64 -22.68 2.31 4.57
CA VAL A 64 -23.25 3.29 5.51
C VAL A 64 -22.71 4.69 5.24
N GLY A 65 -23.61 5.67 5.15
CA GLY A 65 -23.27 7.07 4.90
C GLY A 65 -23.12 7.44 3.43
N HIS A 66 -23.39 6.50 2.51
CA HIS A 66 -23.29 6.75 1.05
C HIS A 66 -24.22 7.88 0.56
N ASP A 67 -25.31 8.15 1.27
CA ASP A 67 -26.26 9.25 0.98
C ASP A 67 -25.63 10.64 1.10
N VAL A 68 -24.57 10.77 1.89
CA VAL A 68 -23.88 12.04 2.12
C VAL A 68 -22.79 12.29 1.07
N ILE A 69 -22.33 11.25 0.38
CA ILE A 69 -21.25 11.33 -0.62
C ILE A 69 -21.54 12.31 -1.77
N PRO A 70 -22.77 12.48 -2.29
CA PRO A 70 -23.07 13.53 -3.27
C PRO A 70 -22.59 14.93 -2.84
N LEU A 71 -22.66 15.25 -1.54
CA LEU A 71 -22.21 16.55 -1.00
C LEU A 71 -20.68 16.72 -1.09
N TYR A 72 -19.90 15.64 -1.26
CA TYR A 72 -18.45 15.73 -1.39
C TYR A 72 -18.01 16.44 -2.67
N ALA A 73 -18.84 16.44 -3.72
CA ALA A 73 -18.57 17.21 -4.93
C ALA A 73 -18.44 18.70 -4.62
N GLU A 74 -19.37 19.23 -3.82
CA GLU A 74 -19.36 20.61 -3.33
C GLU A 74 -18.31 20.81 -2.24
N ALA A 75 -18.16 19.84 -1.33
CA ALA A 75 -17.24 19.93 -0.21
C ALA A 75 -15.78 19.98 -0.66
N LEU A 76 -15.39 19.23 -1.70
CA LEU A 76 -14.04 19.23 -2.27
C LEU A 76 -13.89 20.15 -3.49
N GLY A 77 -15.00 20.66 -4.04
CA GLY A 77 -15.00 21.47 -5.25
C GLY A 77 -14.49 20.70 -6.48
N LYS A 78 -14.85 19.42 -6.59
CA LYS A 78 -14.40 18.50 -7.66
C LYS A 78 -15.56 17.72 -8.25
N PRO A 79 -15.52 17.38 -9.56
CA PRO A 79 -16.54 16.54 -10.18
C PRO A 79 -16.54 15.15 -9.52
N LEU A 80 -17.75 14.63 -9.28
CA LEU A 80 -17.97 13.33 -8.63
C LEU A 80 -18.66 12.36 -9.60
N TYR A 81 -18.03 11.21 -9.78
CA TYR A 81 -18.56 10.09 -10.55
C TYR A 81 -19.06 9.01 -9.60
N ARG A 82 -20.30 8.56 -9.78
CA ARG A 82 -20.91 7.51 -8.97
C ARG A 82 -21.49 6.41 -9.83
N ALA A 83 -21.38 5.17 -9.35
CA ALA A 83 -22.04 4.02 -9.95
C ALA A 83 -22.48 3.03 -8.87
N PRO A 84 -23.59 2.30 -9.09
CA PRO A 84 -24.01 1.25 -8.17
C PRO A 84 -23.08 0.04 -8.24
N VAL A 85 -22.90 -0.66 -7.13
CA VAL A 85 -22.27 -1.99 -7.08
C VAL A 85 -23.31 -3.02 -7.53
N THR A 86 -23.09 -3.63 -8.69
CA THR A 86 -23.97 -4.66 -9.27
C THR A 86 -23.35 -6.06 -9.21
N GLY A 87 -22.03 -6.13 -9.08
CA GLY A 87 -21.29 -7.36 -8.90
C GLY A 87 -21.20 -7.80 -7.43
N ARG A 88 -20.65 -8.99 -7.21
CA ARG A 88 -20.39 -9.56 -5.88
C ARG A 88 -18.90 -9.78 -5.67
N ALA A 89 -18.50 -10.06 -4.44
CA ALA A 89 -17.16 -10.55 -4.14
C ALA A 89 -17.02 -12.02 -4.58
N VAL A 90 -16.96 -12.25 -5.91
CA VAL A 90 -16.89 -13.60 -6.50
C VAL A 90 -15.48 -14.16 -6.30
N GLN A 91 -14.44 -13.36 -6.57
CA GLN A 91 -13.07 -13.76 -6.31
C GLN A 91 -12.61 -13.23 -4.94
N SER A 92 -12.38 -14.14 -3.99
CA SER A 92 -11.86 -13.84 -2.65
C SER A 92 -10.34 -14.10 -2.49
N GLY A 93 -9.71 -14.71 -3.50
CA GLY A 93 -8.29 -15.07 -3.48
C GLY A 93 -7.32 -13.88 -3.51
N MET A 94 -6.09 -14.13 -3.04
CA MET A 94 -4.97 -13.15 -2.99
C MET A 94 -4.44 -12.72 -4.36
N THR A 95 -4.87 -13.37 -5.45
CA THR A 95 -4.58 -12.96 -6.83
C THR A 95 -5.91 -12.75 -7.53
N TYR A 96 -6.08 -11.61 -8.22
CA TYR A 96 -7.26 -11.35 -9.04
C TYR A 96 -6.96 -11.66 -10.51
N HIS A 97 -7.83 -12.42 -11.15
CA HIS A 97 -7.77 -12.72 -12.58
C HIS A 97 -9.15 -12.45 -13.17
N ALA A 98 -9.25 -11.41 -14.01
CA ALA A 98 -10.53 -11.01 -14.61
C ALA A 98 -11.20 -12.12 -15.44
N ALA A 99 -10.44 -13.12 -15.92
CA ALA A 99 -10.97 -14.27 -16.65
C ALA A 99 -11.66 -15.31 -15.75
N ASP A 100 -11.40 -15.29 -14.44
CA ASP A 100 -11.93 -16.25 -13.47
C ASP A 100 -13.17 -15.71 -12.73
N ALA A 101 -13.52 -14.43 -12.96
CA ALA A 101 -14.67 -13.75 -12.33
C ALA A 101 -16.04 -14.35 -12.72
N ASP A 102 -16.09 -15.18 -13.76
CA ASP A 102 -17.31 -15.86 -14.24
C ASP A 102 -17.42 -17.33 -13.76
N ALA A 103 -16.43 -17.86 -13.02
CA ALA A 103 -16.31 -19.31 -12.79
C ALA A 103 -17.03 -19.85 -11.52
N ASP A 104 -17.25 -19.02 -10.49
CA ASP A 104 -17.79 -19.45 -9.18
C ASP A 104 -19.09 -18.72 -8.80
N ALA A 105 -20.04 -18.61 -9.72
CA ALA A 105 -21.39 -18.12 -9.39
C ALA A 105 -22.16 -19.19 -8.60
N ASP A 106 -22.46 -18.91 -7.34
CA ASP A 106 -23.38 -19.70 -6.50
C ASP A 106 -24.72 -19.89 -7.23
N ALA A 107 -25.09 -21.14 -7.48
CA ALA A 107 -26.25 -21.51 -8.31
C ALA A 107 -27.60 -21.07 -7.70
N ASP A 108 -27.64 -20.82 -6.39
CA ASP A 108 -28.87 -20.47 -5.66
C ASP A 108 -29.08 -18.95 -5.49
N ALA A 109 -28.18 -18.13 -6.03
CA ALA A 109 -28.22 -16.69 -5.81
C ALA A 109 -28.61 -15.89 -7.07
N PRO A 110 -29.30 -14.74 -6.96
CA PRO A 110 -29.78 -14.00 -8.12
C PRO A 110 -28.61 -13.59 -9.03
N PRO A 111 -28.79 -13.58 -10.37
CA PRO A 111 -27.71 -13.38 -11.32
C PRO A 111 -27.07 -12.00 -11.11
N ALA A 112 -25.86 -11.99 -10.53
CA ALA A 112 -25.02 -10.80 -10.48
C ALA A 112 -24.45 -10.54 -11.88
N LEU A 113 -24.25 -9.27 -12.25
CA LEU A 113 -23.66 -8.88 -13.53
C LEU A 113 -22.13 -9.13 -13.62
N GLY A 114 -21.54 -9.79 -12.61
CA GLY A 114 -20.11 -10.10 -12.51
C GLY A 114 -19.53 -9.86 -11.12
N ASP A 115 -18.22 -9.62 -11.06
CA ASP A 115 -17.47 -9.30 -9.83
C ASP A 115 -17.46 -7.78 -9.53
N GLU A 116 -17.52 -7.40 -8.24
CA GLU A 116 -17.57 -6.00 -7.77
C GLU A 116 -16.34 -5.17 -8.19
N VAL A 117 -15.23 -5.83 -8.55
CA VAL A 117 -14.02 -5.22 -9.08
C VAL A 117 -14.21 -4.68 -10.50
N GLU A 118 -15.08 -5.31 -11.30
CA GLU A 118 -15.38 -4.84 -12.65
C GLU A 118 -16.28 -3.60 -12.65
N ASP A 119 -17.10 -3.42 -11.61
CA ASP A 119 -17.83 -2.16 -11.41
C ASP A 119 -16.87 -1.00 -11.16
N LEU A 120 -15.82 -1.22 -10.38
CA LEU A 120 -14.76 -0.23 -10.17
C LEU A 120 -14.04 0.09 -11.47
N TYR A 121 -13.70 -0.94 -12.25
CA TYR A 121 -13.06 -0.77 -13.55
C TYR A 121 -13.91 0.13 -14.47
N ARG A 122 -15.21 -0.15 -14.61
CA ARG A 122 -16.15 0.63 -15.43
C ARG A 122 -16.31 2.06 -14.94
N LEU A 123 -16.40 2.27 -13.62
CA LEU A 123 -16.49 3.59 -13.02
C LEU A 123 -15.24 4.44 -13.34
N ILE A 124 -14.05 3.86 -13.18
CA ILE A 124 -12.79 4.56 -13.48
C ILE A 124 -12.70 4.85 -14.99
N GLN A 125 -13.08 3.93 -15.87
CA GLN A 125 -13.15 4.20 -17.31
C GLN A 125 -14.06 5.38 -17.65
N THR A 126 -15.21 5.49 -16.99
CA THR A 126 -16.14 6.61 -17.19
C THR A 126 -15.49 7.94 -16.80
N ALA A 127 -14.79 7.98 -15.67
CA ALA A 127 -14.05 9.17 -15.24
C ALA A 127 -12.89 9.51 -16.20
N LEU A 128 -12.15 8.51 -16.70
CA LEU A 128 -11.06 8.71 -17.67
C LEU A 128 -11.55 9.23 -19.01
N ALA A 129 -12.74 8.82 -19.47
CA ALA A 129 -13.33 9.31 -20.71
C ALA A 129 -13.59 10.83 -20.66
N GLN A 130 -13.98 11.34 -19.49
CA GLN A 130 -14.21 12.77 -19.25
C GLN A 130 -12.94 13.53 -18.85
N HIS A 131 -11.98 12.83 -18.23
CA HIS A 131 -10.71 13.40 -17.77
C HIS A 131 -9.50 12.55 -18.24
N PRO A 132 -9.13 12.58 -19.53
CA PRO A 132 -8.06 11.73 -20.07
C PRO A 132 -6.67 12.01 -19.50
N SER A 133 -6.49 13.14 -18.80
CA SER A 133 -5.22 13.50 -18.16
C SER A 133 -4.96 12.81 -16.83
N ILE A 134 -5.95 12.13 -16.25
CA ILE A 134 -5.78 11.36 -15.01
C ILE A 134 -4.79 10.23 -15.26
N ASN A 135 -3.82 10.08 -14.36
CA ASN A 135 -2.76 9.07 -14.45
C ASN A 135 -2.51 8.32 -13.13
N ALA A 136 -3.33 8.58 -12.11
CA ALA A 136 -3.22 7.94 -10.81
C ALA A 136 -4.59 7.82 -10.11
N VAL A 137 -4.71 6.84 -9.22
CA VAL A 137 -5.89 6.57 -8.41
C VAL A 137 -5.47 6.52 -6.95
N SER A 138 -6.18 7.28 -6.10
CA SER A 138 -5.96 7.30 -4.65
C SER A 138 -6.96 6.39 -3.94
N SER A 139 -6.47 5.53 -3.03
CA SER A 139 -7.30 4.64 -2.21
C SER A 139 -6.80 4.58 -0.76
N GLY A 140 -7.75 4.50 0.19
CA GLY A 140 -7.49 4.62 1.63
C GLY A 140 -7.20 3.31 2.37
N ALA A 141 -6.83 2.21 1.70
CA ALA A 141 -6.64 0.93 2.39
C ALA A 141 -5.44 0.98 3.39
N ILE A 142 -5.68 0.61 4.66
CA ILE A 142 -4.62 0.56 5.69
C ILE A 142 -4.06 -0.86 5.83
N ARG A 143 -4.86 -1.88 6.14
CA ARG A 143 -4.35 -3.27 6.27
C ARG A 143 -4.94 -4.25 5.27
N SER A 144 -6.06 -3.92 4.63
CA SER A 144 -6.73 -4.84 3.70
C SER A 144 -5.92 -5.03 2.41
N ASP A 145 -5.20 -6.16 2.32
CA ASP A 145 -4.58 -6.60 1.07
C ASP A 145 -5.62 -6.87 -0.01
N TYR A 146 -6.80 -7.38 0.37
CA TYR A 146 -7.90 -7.60 -0.57
C TYR A 146 -8.24 -6.31 -1.33
N GLN A 147 -8.56 -5.23 -0.60
CA GLN A 147 -8.90 -3.95 -1.21
C GLN A 147 -7.75 -3.36 -2.02
N ARG A 148 -6.51 -3.42 -1.48
CA ARG A 148 -5.32 -2.92 -2.18
C ARG A 148 -5.11 -3.63 -3.52
N LEU A 149 -5.11 -4.96 -3.52
CA LEU A 149 -4.81 -5.77 -4.69
C LEU A 149 -5.87 -5.61 -5.78
N ARG A 150 -7.14 -5.43 -5.42
CA ARG A 150 -8.21 -5.14 -6.40
C ARG A 150 -8.05 -3.76 -7.05
N VAL A 151 -7.75 -2.73 -6.26
CA VAL A 151 -7.47 -1.39 -6.81
C VAL A 151 -6.20 -1.40 -7.67
N GLU A 152 -5.13 -2.05 -7.23
CA GLU A 152 -3.88 -2.20 -8.00
C GLU A 152 -4.13 -2.94 -9.32
N ASN A 153 -4.96 -4.00 -9.33
CA ASN A 153 -5.31 -4.72 -10.55
C ASN A 153 -6.02 -3.82 -11.57
N VAL A 154 -7.04 -3.09 -11.14
CA VAL A 154 -7.77 -2.15 -11.99
C VAL A 154 -6.85 -1.05 -12.52
N CYS A 155 -5.99 -0.50 -11.66
CA CYS A 155 -5.00 0.50 -12.07
C CYS A 155 -4.03 -0.05 -13.12
N ALA A 156 -3.50 -1.26 -12.91
CA ALA A 156 -2.57 -1.90 -13.85
C ALA A 156 -3.21 -2.10 -15.23
N ARG A 157 -4.47 -2.57 -15.28
CA ARG A 157 -5.23 -2.76 -16.53
C ARG A 157 -5.49 -1.44 -17.27
N LEU A 158 -5.65 -0.34 -16.53
CA LEU A 158 -5.93 0.99 -17.09
C LEU A 158 -4.68 1.84 -17.29
N GLY A 159 -3.48 1.33 -16.97
CA GLY A 159 -2.23 2.08 -17.07
C GLY A 159 -2.11 3.24 -16.06
N LEU A 160 -2.80 3.15 -14.92
CA LEU A 160 -2.80 4.15 -13.85
C LEU A 160 -1.86 3.75 -12.71
N ARG A 161 -1.38 4.73 -11.95
CA ARG A 161 -0.63 4.49 -10.70
C ARG A 161 -1.58 4.37 -9.51
N SER A 162 -1.45 3.31 -8.71
CA SER A 162 -2.18 3.18 -7.44
C SER A 162 -1.45 3.92 -6.31
N LEU A 163 -2.15 4.79 -5.59
CA LEU A 163 -1.63 5.62 -4.48
C LEU A 163 -2.30 5.20 -3.17
N GLY A 164 -1.61 4.38 -2.38
CA GLY A 164 -2.09 3.82 -1.10
C GLY A 164 -1.12 4.12 0.03
N TYR A 165 -1.01 5.39 0.41
CA TYR A 165 -0.02 5.90 1.36
C TYR A 165 -0.20 5.39 2.79
N LEU A 166 -1.42 4.97 3.14
CA LEU A 166 -1.74 4.50 4.49
C LEU A 166 -1.41 3.03 4.71
N TRP A 167 -1.15 2.28 3.63
CA TRP A 167 -1.01 0.84 3.69
C TRP A 167 0.13 0.41 4.62
N MET A 168 -0.15 -0.56 5.50
CA MET A 168 0.74 -1.14 6.52
C MET A 168 1.33 -0.16 7.53
N ARG A 169 0.82 1.08 7.63
CA ARG A 169 1.24 2.02 8.68
C ARG A 169 0.65 1.64 10.04
N ASP A 170 1.34 2.05 11.12
CA ASP A 170 0.87 1.88 12.49
C ASP A 170 -0.47 2.58 12.71
N GLN A 171 -1.50 1.81 13.09
CA GLN A 171 -2.87 2.31 13.21
C GLN A 171 -3.01 3.36 14.31
N ALA A 172 -2.35 3.18 15.45
CA ALA A 172 -2.44 4.13 16.54
C ALA A 172 -1.81 5.48 16.16
N ALA A 173 -0.67 5.46 15.45
CA ALA A 173 -0.05 6.64 14.88
C ALA A 173 -0.91 7.28 13.79
N LEU A 174 -1.55 6.49 12.92
CA LEU A 174 -2.48 6.99 11.91
C LEU A 174 -3.66 7.71 12.53
N LEU A 175 -4.34 7.12 13.52
CA LEU A 175 -5.48 7.75 14.19
C LEU A 175 -5.06 9.08 14.84
N ARG A 176 -3.91 9.11 15.52
CA ARG A 176 -3.37 10.36 16.09
C ARG A 176 -3.05 11.39 15.02
N ALA A 177 -2.49 10.96 13.88
CA ALA A 177 -2.17 11.86 12.77
C ALA A 177 -3.44 12.45 12.13
N MET A 178 -4.48 11.64 11.91
CA MET A 178 -5.78 12.12 11.40
C MET A 178 -6.38 13.19 12.33
N ILE A 179 -6.35 12.96 13.64
CA ILE A 179 -6.81 13.93 14.65
C ILE A 179 -5.96 15.21 14.60
N ALA A 180 -4.63 15.07 14.55
CA ALA A 180 -3.72 16.22 14.53
C ALA A 180 -3.77 17.02 13.22
N CYS A 181 -4.25 16.42 12.13
CA CYS A 181 -4.44 17.05 10.83
C CYS A 181 -5.88 17.52 10.61
N ASP A 182 -6.67 17.68 11.67
CA ASP A 182 -8.04 18.19 11.63
C ASP A 182 -8.98 17.41 10.67
N VAL A 183 -8.83 16.08 10.63
CA VAL A 183 -9.83 15.21 9.98
C VAL A 183 -11.04 15.08 10.91
N ASP A 184 -12.08 15.88 10.67
CA ASP A 184 -13.36 15.76 11.39
C ASP A 184 -14.17 14.59 10.81
N ALA A 185 -13.85 13.38 11.25
CA ALA A 185 -14.63 12.18 10.95
C ALA A 185 -15.44 11.71 12.16
N ARG A 186 -16.70 11.38 11.91
CA ARG A 186 -17.64 10.87 12.92
C ARG A 186 -17.88 9.38 12.73
N LEU A 187 -18.00 8.64 13.81
CA LEU A 187 -18.43 7.24 13.74
C LEU A 187 -19.87 7.18 13.22
N VAL A 188 -20.10 6.46 12.13
CA VAL A 188 -21.42 6.26 11.53
C VAL A 188 -21.87 4.81 11.54
N LYS A 189 -20.98 3.86 11.84
CA LYS A 189 -21.32 2.46 12.10
C LYS A 189 -20.49 1.95 13.26
N VAL A 190 -21.04 1.06 14.06
CA VAL A 190 -20.33 0.24 15.05
C VAL A 190 -20.76 -1.21 14.89
N ALA A 191 -19.80 -2.12 14.94
CA ALA A 191 -20.00 -3.58 14.88
C ALA A 191 -18.88 -4.33 15.64
N GLY A 192 -18.16 -3.65 16.53
CA GLY A 192 -17.03 -4.20 17.28
C GLY A 192 -17.34 -4.40 18.76
N MET A 193 -16.73 -5.40 19.37
CA MET A 193 -16.90 -5.68 20.80
C MET A 193 -16.55 -4.46 21.67
N GLY A 194 -17.47 -4.08 22.56
CA GLY A 194 -17.34 -2.92 23.43
C GLY A 194 -17.65 -1.56 22.78
N LEU A 195 -17.83 -1.51 21.45
CA LEU A 195 -18.47 -0.38 20.80
C LEU A 195 -19.99 -0.48 20.98
N GLN A 196 -20.66 0.67 21.03
CA GLN A 196 -22.04 0.79 21.47
C GLN A 196 -22.73 1.90 20.67
N PRO A 197 -24.07 1.88 20.50
CA PRO A 197 -24.79 2.89 19.74
C PRO A 197 -24.54 4.33 20.19
N ARG A 198 -24.25 4.54 21.49
CA ARG A 198 -23.87 5.85 22.04
C ARG A 198 -22.56 6.45 21.49
N HIS A 199 -21.74 5.64 20.81
CA HIS A 199 -20.50 6.09 20.18
C HIS A 199 -20.74 6.67 18.77
N LEU A 200 -21.90 6.42 18.17
CA LEU A 200 -22.27 7.00 16.88
C LEU A 200 -22.33 8.52 16.99
N GLY A 201 -21.86 9.20 15.95
CA GLY A 201 -21.77 10.67 15.87
C GLY A 201 -20.56 11.27 16.60
N GLN A 202 -19.84 10.50 17.41
CA GLN A 202 -18.62 10.99 18.10
C GLN A 202 -17.45 11.11 17.12
N SER A 203 -16.60 12.12 17.34
CA SER A 203 -15.40 12.35 16.53
C SER A 203 -14.28 11.38 16.86
N LEU A 204 -13.29 11.26 15.96
CA LEU A 204 -12.07 10.48 16.22
C LEU A 204 -11.37 10.89 17.51
N ALA A 205 -11.31 12.20 17.81
CA ALA A 205 -10.69 12.71 19.03
C ALA A 205 -11.44 12.26 20.30
N GLN A 206 -12.78 12.26 20.26
CA GLN A 206 -13.62 11.78 21.35
C GLN A 206 -13.48 10.26 21.54
N MET A 207 -13.34 9.52 20.44
CA MET A 207 -13.25 8.06 20.46
C MET A 207 -11.84 7.52 20.74
N ALA A 208 -10.78 8.31 20.55
CA ALA A 208 -9.40 7.84 20.68
C ALA A 208 -9.09 7.11 22.01
N PRO A 209 -9.51 7.62 23.20
CA PRO A 209 -9.28 6.90 24.46
C PRO A 209 -10.03 5.57 24.53
N THR A 210 -11.28 5.54 24.04
CA THR A 210 -12.12 4.34 24.00
C THR A 210 -11.51 3.29 23.08
N LEU A 211 -11.09 3.67 21.86
CA LEU A 211 -10.50 2.77 20.89
C LEU A 211 -9.16 2.19 21.39
N ALA A 212 -8.33 3.00 22.04
CA ALA A 212 -7.09 2.52 22.65
C ALA A 212 -7.36 1.50 23.78
N ALA A 213 -8.35 1.76 24.63
CA ALA A 213 -8.73 0.84 25.71
C ALA A 213 -9.30 -0.48 25.16
N LEU A 214 -10.16 -0.41 24.13
CA LEU A 214 -10.70 -1.60 23.46
C LEU A 214 -9.60 -2.41 22.77
N HIS A 215 -8.64 -1.75 22.12
CA HIS A 215 -7.47 -2.42 21.56
C HIS A 215 -6.68 -3.18 22.62
N THR A 216 -6.36 -2.54 23.75
CA THR A 216 -5.63 -3.20 24.85
C THR A 216 -6.41 -4.38 25.44
N ARG A 217 -7.74 -4.26 25.56
CA ARG A 217 -8.56 -5.28 26.23
C ARG A 217 -8.96 -6.44 25.32
N TYR A 218 -9.19 -6.17 24.05
CA TYR A 218 -9.87 -7.09 23.13
C TYR A 218 -9.12 -7.29 21.81
N GLY A 219 -8.03 -6.55 21.56
CA GLY A 219 -7.32 -6.60 20.28
C GLY A 219 -8.02 -5.85 19.14
N THR A 220 -9.06 -5.07 19.44
CA THR A 220 -9.79 -4.21 18.48
C THR A 220 -8.83 -3.38 17.65
N HIS A 221 -9.06 -3.29 16.34
CA HIS A 221 -8.26 -2.47 15.45
C HIS A 221 -8.55 -0.98 15.69
N VAL A 222 -7.52 -0.23 16.07
CA VAL A 222 -7.65 1.19 16.42
C VAL A 222 -8.21 2.02 15.26
N CYS A 223 -7.87 1.66 14.01
CA CYS A 223 -8.42 2.28 12.81
C CYS A 223 -9.72 1.62 12.30
N GLY A 224 -10.31 0.67 13.03
CA GLY A 224 -11.56 0.02 12.64
C GLY A 224 -11.42 -0.99 11.49
N GLU A 225 -10.19 -1.48 11.25
CA GLU A 225 -9.95 -2.52 10.24
C GLU A 225 -10.82 -3.75 10.51
N GLY A 226 -11.36 -4.35 9.45
CA GLY A 226 -12.29 -5.48 9.56
C GLY A 226 -13.73 -5.10 9.85
N GLY A 227 -14.10 -3.81 9.77
CA GLY A 227 -15.49 -3.36 9.86
C GLY A 227 -15.99 -3.11 11.28
N GLU A 228 -15.11 -3.06 12.28
CA GLU A 228 -15.47 -2.83 13.69
C GLU A 228 -16.21 -1.50 13.89
N TYR A 229 -15.86 -0.48 13.10
CA TYR A 229 -16.61 0.75 12.95
C TYR A 229 -16.36 1.38 11.59
N GLU A 230 -17.30 2.20 11.13
CA GLU A 230 -17.14 3.02 9.94
C GLU A 230 -17.25 4.50 10.31
N THR A 231 -16.70 5.36 9.46
CA THR A 231 -16.73 6.81 9.69
C THR A 231 -17.24 7.57 8.49
N LEU A 232 -17.69 8.79 8.74
CA LEU A 232 -18.01 9.77 7.72
C LEU A 232 -17.25 11.06 8.04
N THR A 233 -16.41 11.51 7.10
CA THR A 233 -15.67 12.77 7.20
C THR A 233 -16.60 13.92 6.85
N LEU A 234 -16.80 14.83 7.80
CA LEU A 234 -17.64 16.02 7.65
C LEU A 234 -16.81 17.24 7.25
N ASP A 235 -15.56 17.29 7.70
CA ASP A 235 -14.60 18.29 7.27
C ASP A 235 -13.16 17.76 7.32
N CYS A 236 -12.31 18.29 6.46
CA CYS A 236 -10.86 18.18 6.58
C CYS A 236 -10.18 19.35 5.84
N PRO A 237 -8.85 19.54 5.96
CA PRO A 237 -8.15 20.60 5.26
C PRO A 237 -8.39 20.68 3.74
N LEU A 238 -8.68 19.56 3.07
CA LEU A 238 -8.96 19.56 1.63
C LEU A 238 -10.33 20.15 1.26
N PHE A 239 -11.26 20.18 2.20
CA PHE A 239 -12.62 20.61 1.91
C PHE A 239 -12.63 22.14 1.74
N VAL A 240 -13.29 22.63 0.69
CA VAL A 240 -13.63 24.05 0.48
C VAL A 240 -14.93 24.44 1.17
N ARG A 241 -15.78 23.46 1.50
CA ARG A 241 -17.01 23.61 2.28
C ARG A 241 -17.12 22.43 3.24
N ARG A 242 -17.61 22.67 4.46
CA ARG A 242 -17.85 21.59 5.41
C ARG A 242 -19.24 21.02 5.25
N ILE A 243 -19.42 19.76 5.59
CA ILE A 243 -20.70 19.07 5.58
C ILE A 243 -21.31 19.13 6.98
N VAL A 244 -22.59 19.47 7.06
CA VAL A 244 -23.37 19.50 8.29
C VAL A 244 -24.46 18.45 8.18
N LEU A 245 -24.54 17.57 9.19
CA LEU A 245 -25.64 16.63 9.34
C LEU A 245 -26.77 17.34 10.11
N ASP A 246 -27.87 17.64 9.43
CA ASP A 246 -29.00 18.39 10.00
C ASP A 246 -29.92 17.50 10.82
N ALA A 247 -30.12 16.27 10.35
CA ALA A 247 -30.97 15.29 11.01
C ALA A 247 -30.40 13.88 10.82
N THR A 248 -30.32 13.13 11.91
CA THR A 248 -29.80 11.76 11.92
C THR A 248 -30.67 10.88 12.80
N GLU A 249 -30.69 9.58 12.49
CA GLU A 249 -31.38 8.56 13.25
C GLU A 249 -30.44 7.40 13.52
N THR A 250 -30.40 6.92 14.76
CA THR A 250 -29.67 5.70 15.10
C THR A 250 -30.53 4.49 14.78
N VAL A 251 -30.03 3.61 13.92
CA VAL A 251 -30.64 2.32 13.58
C VAL A 251 -29.80 1.22 14.23
N VAL A 252 -30.45 0.35 15.01
CA VAL A 252 -29.81 -0.83 15.60
C VAL A 252 -30.30 -2.05 14.84
N THR A 253 -29.37 -2.77 14.19
CA THR A 253 -29.67 -3.98 13.42
C THR A 253 -29.42 -5.24 14.23
N ASP A 254 -28.45 -5.21 15.14
CA ASP A 254 -28.21 -6.25 16.13
C ASP A 254 -28.05 -5.62 17.52
N ALA A 255 -28.85 -6.10 18.48
CA ALA A 255 -28.86 -5.63 19.86
C ALA A 255 -28.01 -6.51 20.80
N ASP A 256 -27.05 -7.28 20.26
CA ASP A 256 -26.11 -8.06 21.07
C ASP A 256 -25.51 -7.22 22.21
N PRO A 257 -25.56 -7.69 23.47
CA PRO A 257 -25.09 -6.91 24.62
C PRO A 257 -23.58 -6.60 24.61
N MET A 258 -22.78 -7.39 23.90
CA MET A 258 -21.32 -7.30 23.87
C MET A 258 -20.79 -6.63 22.60
N ALA A 259 -21.42 -6.89 21.45
CA ALA A 259 -21.02 -6.38 20.14
C ALA A 259 -22.25 -5.99 19.31
N PRO A 260 -23.01 -4.95 19.72
CA PRO A 260 -24.18 -4.50 18.97
C PRO A 260 -23.77 -3.96 17.60
N VAL A 261 -24.60 -4.21 16.60
CA VAL A 261 -24.47 -3.61 15.28
C VAL A 261 -25.47 -2.47 15.16
N ALA A 262 -24.94 -1.26 14.97
CA ALA A 262 -25.76 -0.06 14.82
C ALA A 262 -25.09 0.95 13.89
N TYR A 263 -25.90 1.74 13.20
CA TYR A 263 -25.43 2.80 12.32
C TYR A 263 -26.26 4.07 12.43
N LEU A 264 -25.67 5.17 11.96
CA LEU A 264 -26.26 6.49 11.93
C LEU A 264 -26.81 6.77 10.52
N ARG A 265 -28.13 6.66 10.36
CA ARG A 265 -28.82 7.04 9.13
C ARG A 265 -28.93 8.55 9.05
N THR A 266 -28.46 9.13 7.96
CA THR A 266 -28.62 10.57 7.71
C THR A 266 -29.97 10.83 7.05
N ARG A 267 -30.78 11.71 7.65
CA ARG A 267 -32.10 12.12 7.13
C ARG A 267 -32.03 13.42 6.35
N ALA A 268 -31.16 14.33 6.76
CA ALA A 268 -30.89 15.59 6.07
C ALA A 268 -29.44 16.03 6.35
N ALA A 269 -28.79 16.58 5.34
CA ALA A 269 -27.46 17.16 5.42
C ALA A 269 -27.30 18.23 4.34
N HIS A 270 -26.40 19.19 4.58
CA HIS A 270 -26.04 20.23 3.60
C HIS A 270 -24.56 20.59 3.69
N THR A 271 -24.08 21.37 2.72
CA THR A 271 -22.74 21.98 2.80
C THR A 271 -22.84 23.44 3.24
N GLU A 272 -21.95 23.87 4.12
CA GLU A 272 -21.81 25.27 4.52
C GLU A 272 -20.42 25.81 4.22
N ALA A 273 -20.33 27.13 4.02
CA ALA A 273 -19.04 27.78 3.85
C ALA A 273 -18.20 27.64 5.13
N LYS A 274 -16.90 27.46 4.95
CA LYS A 274 -15.94 27.53 6.05
C LYS A 274 -14.85 28.55 5.71
N PRO A 275 -14.19 29.14 6.72
CA PRO A 275 -13.06 30.03 6.47
C PRO A 275 -12.01 29.30 5.63
N PRO A 276 -11.39 29.95 4.64
CA PRO A 276 -10.29 29.35 3.90
C PRO A 276 -9.17 28.97 4.89
N LEU A 277 -8.63 27.76 4.77
CA LEU A 277 -7.47 27.38 5.58
C LEU A 277 -6.30 28.31 5.27
N ALA A 278 -5.55 28.69 6.31
CA ALA A 278 -4.26 29.33 6.13
C ALA A 278 -3.38 28.42 5.24
N ALA A 279 -2.66 29.03 4.30
CA ALA A 279 -1.83 28.33 3.31
C ALA A 279 -0.78 27.38 3.94
N ASP A 280 -0.51 27.57 5.23
CA ASP A 280 0.52 26.94 6.04
C ASP A 280 0.08 25.57 6.61
N ALA A 281 -1.21 25.22 6.52
CA ALA A 281 -1.78 24.01 7.14
C ALA A 281 -1.26 22.68 6.56
N TYR A 282 -0.63 22.71 5.39
CA TYR A 282 -0.13 21.51 4.69
C TYR A 282 1.35 21.17 4.97
N ALA A 283 2.06 22.01 5.73
CA ALA A 283 3.52 21.93 5.86
C ALA A 283 4.06 20.99 6.96
N SER A 284 3.24 20.31 7.75
CA SER A 284 3.71 19.50 8.90
C SER A 284 3.50 18.00 8.73
N MET A 285 4.23 17.36 7.80
CA MET A 285 4.34 15.90 7.76
C MET A 285 5.75 15.48 7.33
N ASN A 286 6.58 15.05 8.29
CA ASN A 286 7.71 14.13 8.05
C ASN A 286 8.41 13.72 9.37
N GLY A 287 8.50 12.42 9.66
CA GLY A 287 9.44 11.91 10.65
C GLY A 287 9.26 10.45 11.03
N THR A 288 10.15 9.56 10.56
CA THR A 288 10.55 8.31 11.25
C THR A 288 11.90 7.79 10.74
N ARG A 289 12.78 7.36 11.67
CA ARG A 289 14.09 6.71 11.47
C ARG A 289 14.16 5.39 12.26
N GLY A 290 14.91 4.40 11.76
CA GLY A 290 15.82 3.55 12.57
C GLY A 290 15.82 2.03 12.32
N VAL A 291 16.94 1.44 11.83
CA VAL A 291 17.33 -0.01 11.94
C VAL A 291 18.88 -0.16 11.89
N VAL A 292 19.44 -1.27 12.44
CA VAL A 292 20.89 -1.65 12.51
C VAL A 292 21.18 -3.02 11.84
N ALA A 293 22.42 -3.26 11.33
CA ALA A 293 22.83 -4.35 10.40
C ALA A 293 24.07 -5.21 10.85
N LEU A 294 24.35 -6.32 10.14
CA LEU A 294 25.54 -7.19 10.28
C LEU A 294 26.38 -7.21 8.98
N HIS A 295 27.72 -7.26 9.06
CA HIS A 295 28.62 -6.91 7.95
C HIS A 295 29.64 -8.00 7.53
N HIS A 296 30.17 -7.85 6.30
CA HIS A 296 31.42 -8.41 5.74
C HIS A 296 31.49 -9.89 5.35
N ILE A 297 30.93 -10.24 4.18
CA ILE A 297 31.23 -11.49 3.46
C ILE A 297 31.95 -11.14 2.14
N THR A 298 33.13 -11.71 1.92
CA THR A 298 33.92 -11.60 0.68
C THR A 298 34.30 -12.99 0.16
N ALA A 299 34.57 -13.10 -1.15
CA ALA A 299 35.07 -14.34 -1.76
C ALA A 299 36.43 -14.75 -1.14
N PRO A 300 36.69 -16.06 -0.95
CA PRO A 300 37.97 -16.54 -0.43
C PRO A 300 39.12 -16.13 -1.36
N THR A 301 40.26 -15.81 -0.76
CA THR A 301 41.50 -15.49 -1.49
C THR A 301 41.97 -16.74 -2.23
N PRO A 302 42.32 -16.69 -3.53
CA PRO A 302 42.87 -17.83 -4.22
C PRO A 302 44.19 -18.24 -3.57
N THR A 303 44.27 -19.46 -3.05
CA THR A 303 45.51 -20.06 -2.56
C THR A 303 46.41 -20.38 -3.76
N PRO A 304 47.67 -19.93 -3.79
CA PRO A 304 48.62 -20.43 -4.76
C PRO A 304 48.85 -21.93 -4.49
N SER A 305 48.56 -22.76 -5.49
CA SER A 305 48.89 -24.19 -5.46
C SER A 305 50.40 -24.37 -5.30
N ALA A 306 50.82 -24.84 -4.13
CA ALA A 306 52.17 -25.37 -3.94
C ALA A 306 52.23 -26.77 -4.56
N ASN A 307 52.53 -26.84 -5.86
CA ASN A 307 53.30 -27.91 -6.51
C ASN A 307 53.31 -27.72 -8.04
N ALA A 308 54.37 -27.08 -8.54
CA ALA A 308 55.03 -27.42 -9.81
C ALA A 308 56.26 -26.52 -9.96
N GLY A 309 57.45 -27.08 -9.72
CA GLY A 309 58.67 -26.52 -10.29
C GLY A 309 58.60 -26.69 -11.80
N GLY A 310 58.69 -25.60 -12.54
CA GLY A 310 58.67 -25.60 -14.00
C GLY A 310 58.58 -24.18 -14.52
N ASP A 311 59.74 -23.63 -14.92
CA ASP A 311 59.85 -22.42 -15.73
C ASP A 311 59.00 -22.57 -17.00
N MET A 312 58.15 -21.58 -17.29
CA MET A 312 57.78 -21.11 -18.64
C MET A 312 56.72 -20.00 -18.54
N SER A 313 56.97 -18.93 -19.28
CA SER A 313 56.05 -17.83 -19.59
C SER A 313 54.63 -18.30 -19.95
N ALA A 314 53.63 -17.79 -19.25
CA ALA A 314 52.26 -17.74 -19.73
C ALA A 314 51.56 -16.53 -19.10
N ASP A 315 50.97 -15.71 -19.96
CA ASP A 315 49.97 -14.71 -19.61
C ASP A 315 48.91 -15.37 -18.73
N ALA A 316 48.94 -15.10 -17.42
CA ALA A 316 47.96 -15.62 -16.48
C ALA A 316 46.63 -14.93 -16.80
N GLY A 317 45.85 -15.56 -17.69
CA GLY A 317 44.63 -15.02 -18.25
C GLY A 317 43.78 -14.33 -17.19
N ALA A 318 43.58 -13.02 -17.36
CA ALA A 318 42.80 -12.22 -16.43
C ALA A 318 41.42 -12.87 -16.26
N VAL A 319 41.10 -13.32 -15.04
CA VAL A 319 39.80 -13.92 -14.71
C VAL A 319 38.71 -12.95 -15.15
N SER A 320 37.71 -13.44 -15.89
CA SER A 320 36.61 -12.57 -16.34
C SER A 320 35.81 -12.07 -15.13
N PHE A 321 35.10 -10.95 -15.27
CA PHE A 321 34.24 -10.47 -14.19
C PHE A 321 33.10 -11.47 -13.90
N ASP A 322 32.52 -12.07 -14.94
CA ASP A 322 31.48 -13.10 -14.83
C ASP A 322 31.98 -14.30 -13.99
N ASP A 323 33.20 -14.80 -14.23
CA ASP A 323 33.79 -15.88 -13.44
C ASP A 323 33.98 -15.50 -11.97
N GLU A 324 34.43 -14.27 -11.69
CA GLU A 324 34.59 -13.77 -10.32
C GLU A 324 33.24 -13.60 -9.60
N CYS A 325 32.21 -13.11 -10.31
CA CYS A 325 30.87 -12.94 -9.77
C CYS A 325 30.20 -14.29 -9.47
N ARG A 326 30.35 -15.27 -10.38
CA ARG A 326 29.91 -16.65 -10.16
C ARG A 326 30.62 -17.26 -8.96
N ALA A 327 31.93 -17.10 -8.84
CA ALA A 327 32.68 -17.62 -7.70
C ALA A 327 32.17 -17.04 -6.36
N ALA A 328 31.91 -15.73 -6.30
CA ALA A 328 31.39 -15.08 -5.09
C ALA A 328 29.97 -15.57 -4.72
N LEU A 329 29.08 -15.76 -5.71
CA LEU A 329 27.72 -16.26 -5.48
C LEU A 329 27.68 -17.77 -5.17
N ASN A 330 28.60 -18.56 -5.75
CA ASN A 330 28.76 -19.97 -5.42
C ASN A 330 29.27 -20.16 -3.99
N GLU A 331 30.19 -19.29 -3.55
CA GLU A 331 30.65 -19.26 -2.16
C GLU A 331 29.51 -18.96 -1.18
N VAL A 332 28.59 -18.05 -1.54
CA VAL A 332 27.36 -17.82 -0.77
C VAL A 332 26.56 -19.12 -0.64
N ALA A 333 26.31 -19.81 -1.75
CA ALA A 333 25.58 -21.08 -1.74
C ALA A 333 26.28 -22.14 -0.86
N ALA A 334 27.60 -22.26 -0.93
CA ALA A 334 28.39 -23.19 -0.13
C ALA A 334 28.34 -22.88 1.39
N ARG A 335 28.37 -21.60 1.76
CA ARG A 335 28.23 -21.17 3.17
C ARG A 335 26.82 -21.40 3.72
N LEU A 336 25.80 -21.16 2.90
CA LEU A 336 24.41 -21.47 3.26
C LEU A 336 24.21 -22.97 3.48
N GLN A 337 24.78 -23.82 2.61
CA GLN A 337 24.77 -25.28 2.79
C GLN A 337 25.47 -25.71 4.09
N THR A 338 26.65 -25.16 4.38
CA THR A 338 27.38 -25.44 5.62
C THR A 338 26.57 -25.02 6.86
N ALA A 339 25.86 -23.90 6.77
CA ALA A 339 24.97 -23.41 7.82
C ALA A 339 23.61 -24.14 7.89
N ARG A 340 23.38 -25.15 7.03
CA ARG A 340 22.11 -25.89 6.85
C ARG A 340 20.92 -24.97 6.58
N VAL A 341 21.13 -23.89 5.82
CA VAL A 341 20.10 -22.94 5.40
C VAL A 341 19.83 -23.13 3.91
N PRO A 342 18.60 -23.45 3.48
CA PRO A 342 18.25 -23.50 2.07
C PRO A 342 18.47 -22.15 1.38
N ILE A 343 18.92 -22.14 0.12
CA ILE A 343 19.11 -20.89 -0.64
C ILE A 343 17.80 -20.09 -0.79
N ALA A 344 16.66 -20.77 -0.78
CA ALA A 344 15.32 -20.16 -0.75
C ALA A 344 15.02 -19.33 0.50
N HIS A 345 15.83 -19.45 1.55
CA HIS A 345 15.66 -18.69 2.79
C HIS A 345 16.53 -17.42 2.84
N VAL A 346 17.23 -17.10 1.76
CA VAL A 346 17.91 -15.81 1.62
C VAL A 346 16.84 -14.72 1.51
N VAL A 347 16.95 -13.68 2.34
CA VAL A 347 15.97 -12.58 2.42
C VAL A 347 16.51 -11.27 1.83
N PHE A 348 17.82 -11.03 1.96
CA PHE A 348 18.45 -9.82 1.41
C PHE A 348 19.86 -10.11 0.90
N VAL A 349 20.21 -9.50 -0.23
CA VAL A 349 21.54 -9.54 -0.83
C VAL A 349 22.06 -8.12 -1.05
N LEU A 350 23.21 -7.81 -0.46
CA LEU A 350 24.00 -6.65 -0.81
C LEU A 350 25.06 -7.07 -1.83
N LEU A 351 24.96 -6.54 -3.04
CA LEU A 351 25.90 -6.76 -4.12
C LEU A 351 26.74 -5.50 -4.33
N ALA A 352 28.01 -5.56 -3.97
CA ALA A 352 28.94 -4.46 -4.16
C ALA A 352 29.82 -4.72 -5.39
N LEU A 353 29.91 -3.74 -6.28
CA LEU A 353 30.71 -3.77 -7.49
C LEU A 353 31.79 -2.70 -7.42
N SER A 354 33.01 -3.03 -7.84
CA SER A 354 34.10 -2.06 -7.99
C SER A 354 33.80 -0.95 -9.00
N ASP A 355 32.99 -1.27 -10.02
CA ASP A 355 32.59 -0.38 -11.10
C ASP A 355 31.20 -0.79 -11.61
N MET A 356 30.29 0.18 -11.77
CA MET A 356 28.92 -0.06 -12.21
C MET A 356 28.80 -0.52 -13.67
N LYS A 357 29.86 -0.43 -14.48
CA LYS A 357 29.89 -1.03 -15.83
C LYS A 357 29.62 -2.54 -15.80
N HIS A 358 29.94 -3.21 -14.69
CA HIS A 358 29.74 -4.64 -14.51
C HIS A 358 28.31 -5.03 -14.10
N PHE A 359 27.41 -4.06 -13.93
CA PHE A 359 26.06 -4.29 -13.43
C PHE A 359 25.27 -5.30 -14.27
N THR A 360 25.36 -5.23 -15.60
CA THR A 360 24.63 -6.13 -16.51
C THR A 360 25.04 -7.59 -16.31
N GLU A 361 26.34 -7.86 -16.25
CA GLU A 361 26.92 -9.18 -16.02
C GLU A 361 26.59 -9.69 -14.61
N ALA A 362 26.71 -8.83 -13.60
CA ALA A 362 26.38 -9.17 -12.22
C ALA A 362 24.90 -9.51 -12.04
N ASN A 363 24.01 -8.82 -12.76
CA ASN A 363 22.58 -9.08 -12.75
C ASN A 363 22.24 -10.42 -13.42
N ALA A 364 22.96 -10.79 -14.48
CA ALA A 364 22.81 -12.10 -15.13
C ALA A 364 23.24 -13.24 -14.19
N CYS A 365 24.39 -13.09 -13.53
CA CYS A 365 24.88 -14.03 -12.52
C CYS A 365 23.87 -14.20 -11.37
N PHE A 366 23.37 -13.08 -10.82
CA PHE A 366 22.38 -13.08 -9.74
C PHE A 366 21.10 -13.81 -10.13
N ARG A 367 20.55 -13.54 -11.33
CA ARG A 367 19.35 -14.21 -11.83
C ARG A 367 19.54 -15.72 -11.93
N GLN A 368 20.70 -16.18 -12.36
CA GLN A 368 20.99 -17.61 -12.47
C GLN A 368 21.09 -18.28 -11.10
N THR A 369 21.75 -17.63 -10.12
CA THR A 369 21.88 -18.17 -8.76
C THR A 369 20.53 -18.34 -8.05
N PHE A 370 19.62 -17.39 -8.23
CA PHE A 370 18.29 -17.40 -7.58
C PHE A 370 17.15 -17.85 -8.51
N ALA A 371 17.47 -18.42 -9.69
CA ALA A 371 16.46 -18.76 -10.72
C ALA A 371 15.39 -19.75 -10.24
N ALA A 372 15.74 -20.64 -9.31
CA ALA A 372 14.86 -21.67 -8.77
C ALA A 372 14.02 -21.20 -7.57
N THR A 373 14.11 -19.91 -7.22
CA THR A 373 13.48 -19.31 -6.03
C THR A 373 12.86 -17.95 -6.40
N ASN A 374 11.93 -17.45 -5.59
CA ASN A 374 11.62 -16.02 -5.66
C ASN A 374 12.88 -15.24 -5.26
N PRO A 375 13.39 -14.32 -6.10
CA PRO A 375 14.66 -13.69 -5.86
C PRO A 375 14.59 -12.81 -4.61
N PRO A 376 15.61 -12.87 -3.72
CA PRO A 376 15.64 -12.07 -2.50
C PRO A 376 15.73 -10.58 -2.81
N ALA A 377 15.31 -9.74 -1.85
CA ALA A 377 15.51 -8.30 -1.94
C ALA A 377 17.00 -8.00 -2.14
N ARG A 378 17.35 -7.05 -3.04
CA ARG A 378 18.74 -6.79 -3.41
C ARG A 378 19.05 -5.30 -3.48
N ALA A 379 20.12 -4.88 -2.82
CA ALA A 379 20.77 -3.59 -3.10
C ALA A 379 22.05 -3.83 -3.89
N CYS A 380 22.25 -3.08 -4.98
CA CYS A 380 23.49 -3.10 -5.74
C CYS A 380 24.20 -1.75 -5.62
N LEU A 381 25.46 -1.74 -5.20
CA LEU A 381 26.23 -0.52 -4.96
C LEU A 381 27.52 -0.54 -5.77
N GLY A 382 27.92 0.63 -6.31
CA GLY A 382 29.25 0.85 -6.89
C GLY A 382 30.17 1.51 -5.87
N LEU A 383 31.26 0.85 -5.48
CA LEU A 383 32.24 1.40 -4.53
C LEU A 383 33.62 0.76 -4.70
N PRO A 384 34.72 1.45 -4.35
CA PRO A 384 36.04 0.84 -4.29
C PRO A 384 36.05 -0.33 -3.31
N LEU A 385 36.48 -1.50 -3.77
CA LEU A 385 36.59 -2.72 -2.97
C LEU A 385 38.06 -3.00 -2.60
N PRO A 386 38.31 -3.59 -1.42
CA PRO A 386 39.66 -3.91 -0.97
C PRO A 386 40.30 -5.03 -1.82
N ASP A 387 41.62 -5.08 -1.80
CA ASP A 387 42.45 -6.13 -2.40
C ASP A 387 42.25 -6.35 -3.90
N GLY A 388 41.82 -5.31 -4.64
CA GLY A 388 41.60 -5.39 -6.09
C GLY A 388 40.40 -6.23 -6.51
N ARG A 389 39.53 -6.63 -5.57
CA ARG A 389 38.30 -7.39 -5.86
C ARG A 389 37.34 -6.55 -6.69
N ARG A 390 36.64 -7.17 -7.63
CA ARG A 390 35.65 -6.48 -8.48
C ARG A 390 34.23 -6.65 -8.01
N VAL A 391 33.96 -7.65 -7.17
CA VAL A 391 32.64 -7.97 -6.61
C VAL A 391 32.74 -8.44 -5.15
N ALA A 392 31.79 -8.02 -4.33
CA ALA A 392 31.57 -8.56 -3.00
C ALA A 392 30.07 -8.77 -2.76
N VAL A 393 29.73 -9.84 -2.03
CA VAL A 393 28.34 -10.25 -1.81
C VAL A 393 28.13 -10.47 -0.32
N SER A 394 27.18 -9.74 0.28
CA SER A 394 26.72 -10.00 1.63
C SER A 394 25.29 -10.50 1.59
N VAL A 395 24.99 -11.53 2.38
CA VAL A 395 23.70 -12.23 2.34
C VAL A 395 23.13 -12.35 3.73
N TYR A 396 21.83 -12.08 3.84
CA TYR A 396 21.04 -12.30 5.03
C TYR A 396 20.06 -13.43 4.75
N ALA A 397 19.99 -14.42 5.62
CA ALA A 397 19.11 -15.58 5.46
C ALA A 397 18.49 -16.02 6.80
N THR A 398 17.27 -16.56 6.76
CA THR A 398 16.52 -17.00 7.95
C THR A 398 16.52 -18.54 8.10
N ARG A 399 16.36 -19.04 9.34
CA ARG A 399 16.35 -20.48 9.65
C ARG A 399 14.95 -21.08 9.84
N THR A 400 13.90 -20.27 9.94
CA THR A 400 12.65 -20.73 10.56
C THR A 400 11.48 -20.99 9.60
N THR A 401 11.45 -20.46 8.37
CA THR A 401 10.51 -20.85 7.29
C THR A 401 10.78 -20.01 6.01
N PRO A 402 10.29 -20.41 4.82
CA PRO A 402 10.14 -19.49 3.69
C PRO A 402 9.17 -18.38 4.11
N GLN A 403 9.55 -17.12 3.97
CA GLN A 403 8.61 -15.99 4.14
C GLN A 403 8.02 -15.59 2.78
N ASP A 404 6.78 -15.12 2.84
CA ASP A 404 6.05 -14.57 1.70
C ASP A 404 6.78 -13.35 1.15
N PHE A 405 7.01 -13.35 -0.15
CA PHE A 405 7.62 -12.23 -0.85
C PHE A 405 6.53 -11.24 -1.23
N LEU A 406 6.68 -10.00 -0.78
CA LEU A 406 5.73 -8.95 -1.06
C LEU A 406 6.12 -8.20 -2.33
N HIS A 407 5.15 -8.08 -3.24
CA HIS A 407 5.26 -7.25 -4.43
C HIS A 407 4.29 -6.06 -4.28
N VAL A 408 4.83 -4.90 -3.93
CA VAL A 408 4.10 -3.64 -3.78
C VAL A 408 4.12 -2.93 -5.13
N GLN A 409 2.96 -2.73 -5.75
CA GLN A 409 2.84 -1.95 -6.98
C GLN A 409 2.34 -0.52 -6.71
N SER A 410 1.70 -0.29 -5.57
CA SER A 410 1.29 1.04 -5.12
C SER A 410 2.47 1.90 -4.65
N THR A 411 2.33 3.21 -4.80
CA THR A 411 3.17 4.15 -4.06
C THR A 411 2.63 4.24 -2.64
N SER A 412 3.39 3.77 -1.66
CA SER A 412 3.04 3.80 -0.24
C SER A 412 4.16 4.43 0.60
N PHE A 413 3.85 4.89 1.83
CA PHE A 413 4.90 5.32 2.76
C PHE A 413 5.57 4.17 3.49
N TRP A 414 4.96 2.99 3.49
CA TRP A 414 5.50 1.82 4.15
C TRP A 414 6.58 1.16 3.30
N ALA A 415 6.35 1.01 2.00
CA ALA A 415 7.37 0.53 1.07
C ALA A 415 7.24 1.10 -0.36
N PRO A 416 8.37 1.36 -1.04
CA PRO A 416 8.37 1.85 -2.42
C PRO A 416 7.84 0.79 -3.39
N ALA A 417 7.27 1.21 -4.52
CA ALA A 417 6.83 0.28 -5.55
C ALA A 417 8.00 -0.52 -6.14
N ASN A 418 7.80 -1.82 -6.37
CA ASN A 418 8.77 -2.70 -7.00
C ASN A 418 8.93 -2.35 -8.50
N ILE A 419 10.16 -2.12 -8.97
CA ILE A 419 10.45 -1.78 -10.38
C ILE A 419 10.92 -3.02 -11.15
N GLY A 420 10.05 -3.77 -11.83
CA GLY A 420 10.45 -5.00 -12.55
C GLY A 420 10.34 -6.27 -11.69
N PRO A 421 11.16 -7.34 -11.89
CA PRO A 421 10.99 -8.63 -11.21
C PRO A 421 11.49 -8.64 -9.75
N TYR A 422 11.49 -7.49 -9.08
CA TYR A 422 12.04 -7.32 -7.75
C TYR A 422 10.97 -7.53 -6.69
N SER A 423 11.36 -8.05 -5.54
CA SER A 423 10.49 -8.34 -4.41
C SER A 423 11.03 -7.63 -3.16
N GLN A 424 10.16 -7.34 -2.20
CA GLN A 424 10.55 -6.88 -0.87
C GLN A 424 10.39 -8.05 0.11
N ALA A 425 11.37 -8.20 1.00
CA ALA A 425 11.28 -9.14 2.13
C ALA A 425 10.64 -8.40 3.31
N VAL A 426 9.70 -9.05 4.00
CA VAL A 426 8.92 -8.49 5.12
C VAL A 426 9.40 -9.01 6.46
#